data_AF-A0A2T6DHQ7-F1
#
_entry.id   AF-A0A2T6DHQ7-F1
#
_cell.length_a   1.000
_cell.length_b   1.000
_cell.length_c   1.000
_cell.angle_alpha   90.00
_cell.angle_beta   90.00
_cell.angle_gamma   90.00
#
_symmetry.space_group_name_H-M   'P 1'
#
loop_
_entity.id
_entity.type
_entity.pdbx_description
1 polymer ?
#
loop_
_entity_poly.entity_id
_entity_poly.type
_entity_poly.pdbx_seq_one_letter_code
_entity_poly.pdbx_strand_id
1 'polypeptide(L)'
;MSGPKCITLATDEQLQYARENLENCERQQARYGRLLHEHAQLVRELESRKMDVSELGNPISRKEFAERLSKFTDCWEWFQATSFCDSHMKYVEAMIAKATEALQDKSAVFFRDVYQTELQQVALVGEIDAAERASERRAPASTLDPVSAATSQSLLAQILALRKALPDLALLTPTDAARLTDAARLHAKIRELLAQLEAVWQRSENQSTAVDVMSAIQARAASPGAATPSLKDALTSAAARAAARTASAEAGTPTAPPSDSADRGKDKELDRLNLLLARIAALADTPLWHEISRKAQAVRLEQDTQQRHVLLENLMLEGGRLLKKLTTINNWREQLGTLIDSLDAAPASITAIATLRARLESTLRAATGEPLDPLRAEVTKALLSARAAYDKREKRRIVAESLAELGYEPVEGMETAWMDGGKLVVARPDDEYGVEVVANADASLVQTAMVRFAESAELTERQKLADEERESAWCEDYARARRSMAKRGLRVAMQMQMAAGAHPVRVIVDPEQAEKARRRTSRAASAKARGIDKK
;
A
#
# COMPACT_ATOMS: atom_id res chain seq x y z
N MET A 1 46.09 34.98 12.99
CA MET A 1 44.80 34.99 13.72
C MET A 1 44.01 33.78 13.28
N SER A 2 43.50 33.05 14.27
CA SER A 2 42.98 31.69 14.22
C SER A 2 41.59 31.57 13.61
N GLY A 3 41.28 30.40 13.03
CA GLY A 3 39.92 29.89 12.89
C GLY A 3 39.80 28.75 11.85
N PRO A 4 39.79 27.46 12.24
CA PRO A 4 39.47 26.35 11.34
C PRO A 4 37.95 26.19 11.23
N LYS A 5 37.40 26.04 10.01
CA LYS A 5 35.98 25.69 9.80
C LYS A 5 35.84 24.22 9.41
N CYS A 6 35.06 23.53 10.23
CA CYS A 6 34.82 22.10 10.27
C CYS A 6 34.22 21.55 8.97
N ILE A 7 34.86 20.52 8.42
CA ILE A 7 34.20 19.50 7.61
C ILE A 7 33.53 18.58 8.63
N THR A 8 32.20 18.59 8.72
CA THR A 8 31.47 17.52 9.42
C THR A 8 31.60 16.26 8.58
N LEU A 9 32.58 15.43 8.93
CA LEU A 9 32.68 14.05 8.49
C LEU A 9 31.38 13.34 8.90
N ALA A 10 30.83 12.51 8.00
CA ALA A 10 29.69 11.66 8.32
C ALA A 10 29.98 10.90 9.62
N THR A 11 28.99 10.79 10.50
CA THR A 11 29.19 10.07 11.77
C THR A 11 29.55 8.61 11.46
N ASP A 12 30.33 7.97 12.32
CA ASP A 12 30.70 6.56 12.14
C ASP A 12 29.46 5.67 11.98
N GLU A 13 28.34 6.02 12.63
CA GLU A 13 27.04 5.37 12.45
C GLU A 13 26.46 5.54 11.03
N GLN A 14 26.59 6.71 10.40
CA GLN A 14 26.14 6.94 9.03
C GLN A 14 27.00 6.21 8.01
N LEU A 15 28.31 6.12 8.26
CA LEU A 15 29.24 5.33 7.44
C LEU A 15 29.03 3.83 7.63
N GLN A 16 28.70 3.39 8.84
CA GLN A 16 28.38 1.99 9.12
C GLN A 16 27.06 1.59 8.47
N TYR A 17 26.01 2.41 8.59
CA TYR A 17 24.72 2.18 7.92
C TYR A 17 24.86 2.15 6.39
N ALA A 18 25.72 3.00 5.81
CA ALA A 18 26.01 2.98 4.38
C ALA A 18 26.76 1.71 3.95
N ARG A 19 27.71 1.22 4.76
CA ARG A 19 28.43 -0.04 4.50
C ARG A 19 27.51 -1.26 4.60
N GLU A 20 26.69 -1.34 5.65
CA GLU A 20 25.74 -2.45 5.83
C GLU A 20 24.72 -2.53 4.69
N ASN A 21 24.27 -1.37 4.18
CA ASN A 21 23.39 -1.33 3.02
C ASN A 21 24.09 -1.69 1.71
N LEU A 22 25.36 -1.29 1.54
CA LEU A 22 26.16 -1.67 0.37
C LEU A 22 26.42 -3.19 0.36
N GLU A 23 26.79 -3.76 1.51
CA GLU A 23 26.97 -5.21 1.67
C GLU A 23 25.67 -6.00 1.46
N ASN A 24 24.52 -5.46 1.88
CA ASN A 24 23.23 -6.05 1.58
C ASN A 24 22.90 -6.02 0.08
N CYS A 25 23.23 -4.93 -0.60
CA CYS A 25 23.04 -4.78 -2.04
C CYS A 25 23.94 -5.76 -2.83
N GLU A 26 25.22 -5.86 -2.46
CA GLU A 26 26.17 -6.80 -3.05
C GLU A 26 25.77 -8.26 -2.80
N ARG A 27 25.26 -8.59 -1.59
CA ARG A 27 24.72 -9.91 -1.28
C ARG A 27 23.50 -10.26 -2.13
N GLN A 28 22.58 -9.31 -2.35
CA GLN A 28 21.44 -9.53 -3.23
C GLN A 28 21.87 -9.67 -4.70
N GLN A 29 22.80 -8.85 -5.17
CA GLN A 29 23.34 -8.94 -6.52
C GLN A 29 24.02 -10.30 -6.77
N ALA A 30 24.82 -10.80 -5.81
CA ALA A 30 25.43 -12.12 -5.88
C ALA A 30 24.38 -13.25 -5.82
N ARG A 31 23.27 -13.07 -5.09
CA ARG A 31 22.17 -14.03 -5.01
C ARG A 31 21.42 -14.14 -6.34
N TYR A 32 21.04 -13.00 -6.94
CA TYR A 32 20.37 -12.98 -8.25
C TYR A 32 21.29 -13.46 -9.37
N GLY A 33 22.58 -13.10 -9.32
CA GLY A 33 23.58 -13.56 -10.29
C GLY A 33 23.74 -15.09 -10.29
N ARG A 34 23.72 -15.73 -9.11
CA ARG A 34 23.76 -17.20 -9.00
C ARG A 34 22.50 -17.87 -9.54
N LEU A 35 21.30 -17.37 -9.18
CA LEU A 35 20.02 -17.90 -9.66
C LEU A 35 19.90 -17.86 -11.20
N LEU A 36 20.42 -16.80 -11.82
CA LEU A 36 20.44 -16.66 -13.28
C LEU A 36 21.50 -17.56 -13.92
N HIS A 37 22.66 -17.75 -13.29
CA HIS A 37 23.67 -18.70 -13.76
C HIS A 37 23.18 -20.16 -13.70
N GLU A 38 22.50 -20.55 -12.61
CA GLU A 38 21.90 -21.87 -12.44
C GLU A 38 20.80 -22.13 -13.49
N HIS A 39 19.97 -21.13 -13.78
CA HIS A 39 19.02 -21.19 -14.90
C HIS A 39 19.72 -21.42 -16.24
N ALA A 40 20.79 -20.67 -16.52
CA ALA A 40 21.56 -20.82 -17.75
C ALA A 40 22.28 -22.18 -17.87
N GLN A 41 22.62 -22.83 -16.76
CA GLN A 41 23.17 -24.19 -16.76
C GLN A 41 22.09 -25.25 -17.01
N LEU A 42 20.94 -25.16 -16.31
CA LEU A 42 19.80 -26.05 -16.53
C LEU A 42 19.32 -26.03 -17.98
N VAL A 43 19.26 -24.84 -18.58
CA VAL A 43 18.91 -24.68 -19.99
C VAL A 43 19.92 -25.37 -20.91
N ARG A 44 21.24 -25.24 -20.64
CA ARG A 44 22.30 -25.91 -21.42
C ARG A 44 22.27 -27.43 -21.25
N GLU A 45 21.94 -27.93 -20.06
CA GLU A 45 21.77 -29.37 -19.84
C GLU A 45 20.57 -29.92 -20.63
N LEU A 46 19.46 -29.19 -20.67
CA LEU A 46 18.29 -29.53 -21.48
C LEU A 46 18.61 -29.56 -22.98
N GLU A 47 19.42 -28.61 -23.47
CA GLU A 47 19.92 -28.63 -24.85
C GLU A 47 20.83 -29.84 -25.14
N SER A 48 21.74 -30.16 -24.21
CA SER A 48 22.71 -31.26 -24.37
C SER A 48 22.05 -32.64 -24.42
N ARG A 49 20.92 -32.81 -23.72
CA ARG A 49 20.22 -34.10 -23.62
C ARG A 49 19.40 -34.48 -24.86
N LYS A 50 19.32 -33.61 -25.89
CA LYS A 50 18.48 -33.81 -27.09
C LYS A 50 17.10 -34.39 -26.74
N MET A 51 16.46 -33.89 -25.67
CA MET A 51 15.09 -34.29 -25.37
C MET A 51 14.20 -33.90 -26.54
N ASP A 52 13.44 -34.87 -27.04
CA ASP A 52 12.56 -34.67 -28.17
C ASP A 52 11.41 -33.76 -27.72
N VAL A 53 11.36 -32.56 -28.30
CA VAL A 53 10.45 -31.46 -27.91
C VAL A 53 8.98 -31.82 -28.15
N SER A 54 8.74 -32.98 -28.78
CA SER A 54 7.43 -33.61 -28.98
C SER A 54 6.75 -34.09 -27.69
N GLU A 55 7.48 -34.28 -26.58
CA GLU A 55 6.87 -34.69 -25.29
C GLU A 55 6.29 -33.53 -24.45
N LEU A 56 6.57 -32.27 -24.81
CA LEU A 56 6.16 -31.08 -24.03
C LEU A 56 4.82 -30.45 -24.46
N GLY A 57 4.00 -31.17 -25.23
CA GLY A 57 2.56 -30.88 -25.35
C GLY A 57 2.13 -29.59 -26.07
N ASN A 58 3.03 -28.76 -26.59
CA ASN A 58 2.68 -27.70 -27.55
C ASN A 58 3.89 -27.24 -28.41
N PRO A 59 3.73 -26.94 -29.71
CA PRO A 59 4.86 -26.81 -30.62
C PRO A 59 5.35 -25.36 -30.68
N ILE A 60 6.20 -24.95 -29.73
CA ILE A 60 7.10 -23.83 -30.01
C ILE A 60 8.19 -24.39 -30.94
N SER A 61 8.33 -23.83 -32.14
CA SER A 61 9.34 -24.34 -33.07
C SER A 61 10.73 -24.21 -32.45
N ARG A 62 11.59 -25.21 -32.68
CA ARG A 62 12.98 -25.23 -32.16
C ARG A 62 13.75 -23.94 -32.48
N LYS A 63 13.41 -23.31 -33.60
CA LYS A 63 13.94 -22.02 -34.06
C LYS A 63 13.48 -20.85 -33.18
N GLU A 64 12.19 -20.80 -32.83
CA GLU A 64 11.63 -19.75 -31.97
C GLU A 64 12.13 -19.86 -30.53
N PHE A 65 12.34 -21.09 -30.03
CA PHE A 65 12.96 -21.30 -28.72
C PHE A 65 14.43 -20.84 -28.71
N ALA A 66 15.23 -21.22 -29.71
CA ALA A 66 16.62 -20.78 -29.84
C ALA A 66 16.76 -19.25 -29.99
N GLU A 67 15.83 -18.61 -30.70
CA GLU A 67 15.82 -17.15 -30.90
C GLU A 67 15.43 -16.39 -29.62
N ARG A 68 14.54 -16.97 -28.79
CA ARG A 68 14.24 -16.45 -27.44
C ARG A 68 15.42 -16.63 -26.48
N LEU A 69 16.16 -17.73 -26.62
CA LEU A 69 17.37 -18.01 -25.83
C LEU A 69 18.52 -17.05 -26.13
N SER A 70 18.76 -16.76 -27.42
CA SER A 70 19.77 -15.78 -27.84
C SER A 70 19.50 -14.41 -27.20
N LYS A 71 18.25 -13.95 -27.25
CA LYS A 71 17.83 -12.67 -26.66
C LYS A 71 18.03 -12.63 -25.14
N PHE A 72 17.85 -13.76 -24.45
CA PHE A 72 18.11 -13.85 -23.00
C PHE A 72 19.60 -13.76 -22.68
N THR A 73 20.45 -14.39 -23.50
CA THR A 73 21.91 -14.40 -23.32
C THR A 73 22.52 -13.04 -23.60
N ASP A 74 22.07 -12.34 -24.66
CA ASP A 74 22.46 -10.96 -24.96
C ASP A 74 22.05 -10.00 -23.84
N CYS A 75 20.89 -10.25 -23.22
CA CYS A 75 20.40 -9.46 -22.09
C CYS A 75 21.24 -9.70 -20.82
N TRP A 76 21.77 -10.91 -20.63
CA TRP A 76 22.64 -11.28 -19.51
C TRP A 76 24.03 -10.63 -19.61
N GLU A 77 24.63 -10.61 -20.80
CA GLU A 77 25.90 -9.92 -21.03
C GLU A 77 25.75 -8.39 -20.85
N TRP A 78 24.60 -7.83 -21.25
CA TRP A 78 24.25 -6.44 -20.99
C TRP A 78 24.01 -6.15 -19.50
N PHE A 79 23.39 -7.08 -18.76
CA PHE A 79 23.16 -7.02 -17.31
C PHE A 79 24.46 -6.96 -16.50
N GLN A 80 25.52 -7.63 -16.95
CA GLN A 80 26.84 -7.55 -16.29
C GLN A 80 27.54 -6.19 -16.50
N ALA A 81 27.10 -5.39 -17.47
CA ALA A 81 27.80 -4.17 -17.91
C ALA A 81 27.26 -2.85 -17.33
N THR A 82 26.16 -2.83 -16.56
CA THR A 82 25.51 -1.57 -16.13
C THR A 82 25.11 -1.52 -14.64
N SER A 83 25.30 -0.36 -14.00
CA SER A 83 24.91 -0.08 -12.60
C SER A 83 23.42 0.31 -12.48
N PHE A 84 22.71 -0.23 -11.47
CA PHE A 84 21.24 -0.25 -11.39
C PHE A 84 20.54 0.99 -10.77
N CYS A 85 19.30 1.25 -11.23
CA CYS A 85 18.30 2.20 -10.69
C CYS A 85 16.91 1.51 -10.56
N ASP A 86 16.04 1.97 -9.65
CA ASP A 86 14.70 1.42 -9.33
C ASP A 86 13.76 1.17 -10.52
N SER A 87 13.90 1.94 -11.60
CA SER A 87 13.11 1.77 -12.83
C SER A 87 13.37 0.40 -13.49
N HIS A 88 14.58 -0.15 -13.33
CA HIS A 88 14.94 -1.45 -13.88
C HIS A 88 14.38 -2.61 -13.06
N MET A 89 14.15 -2.45 -11.76
CA MET A 89 13.48 -3.49 -10.95
C MET A 89 12.05 -3.75 -11.44
N LYS A 90 11.31 -2.68 -11.77
CA LYS A 90 9.97 -2.81 -12.35
C LYS A 90 9.96 -3.45 -13.73
N TYR A 91 11.02 -3.24 -14.52
CA TYR A 91 11.18 -3.88 -15.82
C TYR A 91 11.53 -5.37 -15.68
N VAL A 92 12.40 -5.72 -14.75
CA VAL A 92 12.73 -7.12 -14.40
C VAL A 92 11.50 -7.84 -13.82
N GLU A 93 10.72 -7.21 -12.94
CA GLU A 93 9.46 -7.74 -12.41
C GLU A 93 8.44 -8.01 -13.52
N ALA A 94 8.27 -7.07 -14.47
CA ALA A 94 7.38 -7.23 -15.61
C ALA A 94 7.87 -8.32 -16.59
N MET A 95 9.19 -8.47 -16.73
CA MET A 95 9.79 -9.50 -17.57
C MET A 95 9.66 -10.89 -16.94
N ILE A 96 9.86 -11.00 -15.63
CA ILE A 96 9.63 -12.23 -14.84
C ILE A 96 8.15 -12.61 -14.89
N ALA A 97 7.23 -11.65 -14.77
CA ALA A 97 5.80 -11.92 -14.91
C ALA A 97 5.46 -12.50 -16.30
N LYS A 98 6.04 -11.96 -17.38
CA LYS A 98 5.89 -12.50 -18.73
C LYS A 98 6.57 -13.86 -18.95
N ALA A 99 7.74 -14.08 -18.35
CA ALA A 99 8.42 -15.38 -18.40
C ALA A 99 7.65 -16.45 -17.62
N THR A 100 7.02 -16.06 -16.50
CA THR A 100 6.14 -16.91 -15.68
C THR A 100 4.84 -17.25 -16.42
N GLU A 101 4.29 -16.29 -17.17
CA GLU A 101 3.14 -16.51 -18.04
C GLU A 101 3.47 -17.43 -19.24
N ALA A 102 4.71 -17.39 -19.75
CA ALA A 102 5.18 -18.22 -20.85
C ALA A 102 5.60 -19.65 -20.44
N LEU A 103 5.87 -19.91 -19.16
CA LEU A 103 6.34 -21.19 -18.64
C LEU A 103 5.23 -21.98 -17.93
N GLN A 104 4.12 -22.25 -18.61
CA GLN A 104 2.98 -23.01 -18.06
C GLN A 104 3.23 -24.53 -17.91
N ASP A 105 4.39 -24.94 -17.38
CA ASP A 105 4.63 -26.33 -16.98
C ASP A 105 5.35 -26.40 -15.61
N LYS A 106 5.33 -27.57 -14.97
CA LYS A 106 5.54 -27.87 -13.53
C LYS A 106 6.66 -27.13 -12.78
N SER A 107 7.68 -26.60 -13.45
CA SER A 107 8.69 -25.74 -12.83
C SER A 107 8.13 -24.39 -12.35
N ALA A 108 7.13 -23.83 -13.03
CA ALA A 108 6.50 -22.56 -12.61
C ALA A 108 5.65 -22.68 -11.34
N VAL A 109 5.09 -23.87 -11.04
CA VAL A 109 4.42 -24.12 -9.76
C VAL A 109 5.42 -24.02 -8.62
N PHE A 110 6.60 -24.61 -8.79
CA PHE A 110 7.66 -24.59 -7.78
C PHE A 110 8.20 -23.17 -7.52
N PHE A 111 8.49 -22.39 -8.56
CA PHE A 111 8.96 -21.01 -8.40
C PHE A 111 7.88 -20.08 -7.84
N ARG A 112 6.62 -20.27 -8.23
CA ARG A 112 5.48 -19.58 -7.63
C ARG A 112 5.38 -19.88 -6.14
N ASP A 113 5.55 -21.14 -5.74
CA ASP A 113 5.43 -21.54 -4.34
C ASP A 113 6.59 -21.01 -3.48
N VAL A 114 7.83 -20.99 -4.01
CA VAL A 114 8.99 -20.36 -3.34
C VAL A 114 8.78 -18.85 -3.19
N TYR A 115 8.37 -18.16 -4.26
CA TYR A 115 8.15 -16.72 -4.24
C TYR A 115 6.95 -16.32 -3.36
N GLN A 116 5.88 -17.11 -3.40
CA GLN A 116 4.72 -16.91 -2.53
C GLN A 116 5.07 -17.17 -1.06
N THR A 117 5.99 -18.08 -0.77
CA THR A 117 6.52 -18.30 0.59
C THR A 117 7.34 -17.11 1.07
N GLU A 118 8.21 -16.52 0.23
CA GLU A 118 8.96 -15.30 0.59
C GLU A 118 8.03 -14.09 0.79
N LEU A 119 7.03 -13.90 -0.07
CA LEU A 119 6.02 -12.85 0.13
C LEU A 119 5.22 -13.05 1.42
N GLN A 120 4.86 -14.30 1.74
CA GLN A 120 4.20 -14.65 2.99
C GLN A 120 5.09 -14.38 4.20
N GLN A 121 6.42 -14.58 4.10
CA GLN A 121 7.36 -14.23 5.16
C GLN A 121 7.37 -12.72 5.44
N VAL A 122 7.48 -11.90 4.40
CA VAL A 122 7.49 -10.43 4.54
C VAL A 122 6.18 -9.93 5.16
N ALA A 123 5.05 -10.45 4.71
CA ALA A 123 3.74 -10.11 5.28
C ALA A 123 3.63 -10.53 6.76
N LEU A 124 4.08 -11.74 7.09
CA LEU A 124 4.05 -12.28 8.44
C LEU A 124 4.93 -11.48 9.41
N VAL A 125 6.10 -11.02 8.97
CA VAL A 125 6.96 -10.13 9.77
C VAL A 125 6.23 -8.82 10.08
N GLY A 126 5.51 -8.25 9.10
CA GLY A 126 4.69 -7.06 9.31
C GLY A 126 3.54 -7.28 10.30
N GLU A 127 2.88 -8.44 10.26
CA GLU A 127 1.83 -8.83 11.22
C GLU A 127 2.40 -8.96 12.65
N ILE A 128 3.59 -9.57 12.80
CA ILE A 128 4.26 -9.68 14.10
C ILE A 128 4.64 -8.31 14.66
N ASP A 129 5.23 -7.43 13.84
CA ASP A 129 5.60 -6.06 14.24
C ASP A 129 4.36 -5.22 14.60
N ALA A 130 3.21 -5.47 13.98
CA ALA A 130 1.95 -4.84 14.34
C ALA A 130 1.43 -5.34 15.70
N ALA A 131 1.49 -6.65 15.93
CA ALA A 131 1.07 -7.26 17.21
C ALA A 131 1.96 -6.81 18.38
N GLU A 132 3.28 -6.70 18.17
CA GLU A 132 4.22 -6.21 19.19
C GLU A 132 3.90 -4.76 19.58
N ARG A 133 3.75 -3.87 18.60
CA ARG A 133 3.34 -2.47 18.84
C ARG A 133 1.96 -2.35 19.49
N ALA A 134 1.01 -3.21 19.12
CA ALA A 134 -0.31 -3.23 19.76
C ALA A 134 -0.20 -3.66 21.23
N SER A 135 0.65 -4.64 21.54
CA SER A 135 0.94 -5.06 22.92
C SER A 135 1.60 -3.94 23.73
N GLU A 136 2.59 -3.25 23.16
CA GLU A 136 3.29 -2.14 23.83
C GLU A 136 2.36 -0.97 24.14
N ARG A 137 1.46 -0.61 23.21
CA ARG A 137 0.46 0.44 23.43
C ARG A 137 -0.54 0.08 24.52
N ARG A 138 -0.83 -1.21 24.70
CA ARG A 138 -1.78 -1.73 25.69
C ARG A 138 -1.12 -2.03 27.04
N ALA A 139 0.20 -2.22 27.10
CA ALA A 139 0.96 -2.49 28.32
C ALA A 139 0.87 -1.42 29.43
N PRO A 140 0.77 -0.10 29.16
CA PRO A 140 0.60 0.88 30.23
C PRO A 140 -0.84 1.02 30.74
N ALA A 141 -1.82 0.35 30.13
CA ALA A 141 -3.21 0.41 30.58
C ALA A 141 -3.46 -0.67 31.65
N SER A 142 -3.70 -0.24 32.89
CA SER A 142 -4.03 -1.06 34.06
C SER A 142 -5.39 -1.77 33.98
N THR A 143 -5.88 -2.10 32.78
CA THR A 143 -7.25 -2.57 32.49
C THR A 143 -7.32 -4.05 32.11
N LEU A 144 -6.19 -4.69 31.82
CA LEU A 144 -6.17 -6.14 31.59
C LEU A 144 -6.21 -6.89 32.92
N ASP A 145 -7.06 -7.90 33.02
CA ASP A 145 -7.00 -8.82 34.15
C ASP A 145 -5.64 -9.59 34.14
N PRO A 146 -5.12 -9.98 35.31
CA PRO A 146 -3.79 -10.57 35.43
C PRO A 146 -3.60 -11.85 34.59
N VAL A 147 -4.68 -12.60 34.36
CA VAL A 147 -4.66 -13.87 33.62
C VAL A 147 -4.56 -13.60 32.12
N SER A 148 -5.34 -12.65 31.59
CA SER A 148 -5.23 -12.22 30.19
C SER A 148 -3.89 -11.58 29.89
N ALA A 149 -3.35 -10.76 30.80
CA ALA A 149 -2.02 -10.15 30.65
C ALA A 149 -0.90 -11.21 30.56
N ALA A 150 -0.90 -12.20 31.47
CA ALA A 150 0.07 -13.30 31.46
C ALA A 150 -0.06 -14.18 30.20
N THR A 151 -1.30 -14.42 29.75
CA THR A 151 -1.57 -15.20 28.54
C THR A 151 -1.09 -14.46 27.28
N SER A 152 -1.37 -13.16 27.15
CA SER A 152 -0.89 -12.34 26.04
C SER A 152 0.64 -12.27 25.98
N GLN A 153 1.32 -12.10 27.12
CA GLN A 153 2.78 -12.10 27.19
C GLN A 153 3.39 -13.46 26.80
N SER A 154 2.79 -14.56 27.25
CA SER A 154 3.23 -15.91 26.86
C SER A 154 3.07 -16.18 25.36
N LEU A 155 1.95 -15.75 24.76
CA LEU A 155 1.72 -15.88 23.33
C LEU A 155 2.69 -15.02 22.50
N LEU A 156 2.95 -13.78 22.93
CA LEU A 156 3.91 -12.90 22.27
C LEU A 156 5.34 -13.48 22.34
N ALA A 157 5.74 -14.03 23.49
CA ALA A 157 7.04 -14.68 23.63
C ALA A 157 7.20 -15.89 22.69
N GLN A 158 6.15 -16.69 22.50
CA GLN A 158 6.14 -17.80 21.55
C GLN A 158 6.24 -17.31 20.09
N ILE A 159 5.52 -16.25 19.74
CA ILE A 159 5.59 -15.64 18.39
C ILE A 159 7.01 -15.12 18.11
N LEU A 160 7.63 -14.42 19.06
CA LEU A 160 8.98 -13.89 18.91
C LEU A 160 10.05 -15.00 18.85
N ALA A 161 9.86 -16.10 19.58
CA ALA A 161 10.74 -17.27 19.49
C ALA A 161 10.67 -17.91 18.10
N LEU A 162 9.46 -18.07 17.54
CA LEU A 162 9.28 -18.60 16.18
C LEU A 162 9.82 -17.62 15.12
N ARG A 163 9.69 -16.30 15.33
CA ARG A 163 10.28 -15.26 14.47
C ARG A 163 11.81 -15.43 14.34
N LYS A 164 12.50 -15.74 15.44
CA LYS A 164 13.96 -15.95 15.42
C LYS A 164 14.38 -17.17 14.62
N ALA A 165 13.50 -18.15 14.41
CA ALA A 165 13.77 -19.34 13.61
C ALA A 165 13.51 -19.13 12.09
N LEU A 166 12.85 -18.03 11.68
CA LEU A 166 12.58 -17.73 10.26
C LEU A 166 13.83 -17.50 9.40
N PRO A 167 14.85 -16.74 9.85
CA PRO A 167 16.05 -16.47 9.04
C PRO A 167 16.85 -17.73 8.71
N ASP A 168 16.88 -18.70 9.62
CA ASP A 168 17.58 -19.98 9.43
C ASP A 168 16.94 -20.83 8.32
N LEU A 169 15.67 -20.56 7.98
CA LEU A 169 14.93 -21.16 6.86
C LEU A 169 15.05 -20.35 5.55
N ALA A 170 15.54 -19.11 5.59
CA ALA A 170 15.60 -18.20 4.44
C ALA A 170 16.92 -18.29 3.64
N LEU A 171 17.96 -18.95 4.17
CA LEU A 171 19.26 -19.13 3.52
C LEU A 171 19.32 -20.32 2.55
N LEU A 172 18.18 -20.83 2.09
CA LEU A 172 18.10 -22.13 1.40
C LEU A 172 18.21 -22.04 -0.12
N THR A 173 18.89 -23.03 -0.70
CA THR A 173 18.96 -23.27 -2.14
C THR A 173 17.66 -23.92 -2.65
N PRO A 174 17.32 -23.79 -3.95
CA PRO A 174 16.04 -24.23 -4.52
C PRO A 174 15.73 -25.75 -4.49
N THR A 175 16.49 -26.59 -3.80
CA THR A 175 16.40 -28.05 -3.88
C THR A 175 15.69 -28.73 -2.69
N ASP A 176 15.37 -28.02 -1.61
CA ASP A 176 14.88 -28.64 -0.36
C ASP A 176 13.35 -28.54 -0.17
N ALA A 177 12.57 -29.31 -0.92
CA ALA A 177 11.09 -29.34 -0.84
C ALA A 177 10.54 -29.66 0.58
N ALA A 178 11.26 -30.46 1.37
CA ALA A 178 10.90 -30.76 2.76
C ALA A 178 10.92 -29.51 3.65
N ARG A 179 11.88 -28.60 3.42
CA ARG A 179 12.06 -27.39 4.23
C ARG A 179 11.09 -26.27 3.87
N LEU A 180 10.62 -26.20 2.61
CA LEU A 180 9.49 -25.35 2.23
C LEU A 180 8.20 -25.75 2.96
N THR A 181 8.01 -27.06 3.15
CA THR A 181 6.87 -27.58 3.91
C THR A 181 6.98 -27.21 5.39
N ASP A 182 8.19 -27.23 5.96
CA ASP A 182 8.43 -26.81 7.35
C ASP A 182 8.26 -25.30 7.53
N ALA A 183 8.69 -24.47 6.57
CA ALA A 183 8.44 -23.02 6.56
C ALA A 183 6.93 -22.71 6.50
N ALA A 184 6.18 -23.41 5.65
CA ALA A 184 4.73 -23.27 5.57
C ALA A 184 4.03 -23.67 6.89
N ARG A 185 4.48 -24.75 7.56
CA ARG A 185 3.98 -25.13 8.89
C ARG A 185 4.31 -24.07 9.94
N LEU A 186 5.52 -23.51 9.91
CA LEU A 186 5.93 -22.45 10.84
C LEU A 186 5.05 -21.20 10.67
N HIS A 187 4.79 -20.79 9.41
CA HIS A 187 3.89 -19.68 9.12
C HIS A 187 2.46 -19.93 9.61
N ALA A 188 1.94 -21.13 9.37
CA ALA A 188 0.61 -21.51 9.85
C ALA A 188 0.55 -21.43 11.39
N LYS A 189 1.61 -21.86 12.07
CA LYS A 189 1.68 -21.81 13.53
C LYS A 189 1.74 -20.38 14.08
N ILE A 190 2.51 -19.50 13.46
CA ILE A 190 2.59 -18.09 13.86
C ILE A 190 1.23 -17.41 13.68
N ARG A 191 0.53 -17.65 12.55
CA ARG A 191 -0.81 -17.10 12.33
C ARG A 191 -1.84 -17.60 13.34
N GLU A 192 -1.77 -18.88 13.70
CA GLU A 192 -2.62 -19.44 14.76
C GLU A 192 -2.38 -18.72 16.10
N LEU A 193 -1.13 -18.49 16.48
CA LEU A 193 -0.79 -17.78 17.72
C LEU A 193 -1.21 -16.31 17.69
N LEU A 194 -1.06 -15.63 16.54
CA LEU A 194 -1.56 -14.25 16.35
C LEU A 194 -3.08 -14.18 16.49
N ALA A 195 -3.81 -15.14 15.93
CA ALA A 195 -5.27 -15.22 16.08
C ALA A 195 -5.68 -15.49 17.54
N GLN A 196 -4.94 -16.34 18.27
CA GLN A 196 -5.16 -16.57 19.70
C GLN A 196 -4.92 -15.29 20.52
N LEU A 197 -3.86 -14.55 20.21
CA LEU A 197 -3.52 -13.29 20.87
C LEU A 197 -4.62 -12.24 20.67
N GLU A 198 -5.10 -12.07 19.43
CA GLU A 198 -6.21 -11.17 19.13
C GLU A 198 -7.49 -11.58 19.87
N ALA A 199 -7.80 -12.88 19.94
CA ALA A 199 -8.95 -13.37 20.67
C ALA A 199 -8.87 -13.15 22.21
N VAL A 200 -7.67 -13.11 22.78
CA VAL A 200 -7.47 -12.72 24.19
C VAL A 200 -7.77 -11.23 24.36
N TRP A 201 -7.25 -10.40 23.46
CA TRP A 201 -7.49 -8.95 23.51
C TRP A 201 -8.97 -8.59 23.33
N GLN A 202 -9.66 -9.18 22.35
CA GLN A 202 -11.09 -8.98 22.13
C GLN A 202 -11.93 -9.42 23.33
N ARG A 203 -11.55 -10.50 24.02
CA ARG A 203 -12.24 -10.94 25.24
C ARG A 203 -12.08 -9.93 26.38
N SER A 204 -10.89 -9.37 26.55
CA SER A 204 -10.63 -8.37 27.59
C SER A 204 -11.38 -7.05 27.35
N GLU A 205 -11.48 -6.62 26.09
CA GLU A 205 -12.20 -5.40 25.70
C GLU A 205 -13.71 -5.56 25.90
N ASN A 206 -14.24 -6.75 25.60
CA ASN A 206 -15.64 -7.10 25.87
C ASN A 206 -15.95 -7.29 27.37
N GLN A 207 -14.97 -7.69 28.18
CA GLN A 207 -15.14 -7.77 29.64
C GLN A 207 -15.09 -6.38 30.31
N SER A 208 -14.20 -5.49 29.87
CA SER A 208 -14.17 -4.10 30.35
C SER A 208 -15.49 -3.38 30.07
N THR A 209 -16.01 -3.50 28.85
CA THR A 209 -17.31 -2.91 28.49
C THR A 209 -18.47 -3.51 29.28
N ALA A 210 -18.43 -4.80 29.62
CA ALA A 210 -19.44 -5.43 30.47
C ALA A 210 -19.40 -4.90 31.91
N VAL A 211 -18.20 -4.69 32.49
CA VAL A 211 -18.04 -4.12 33.84
C VAL A 211 -18.48 -2.64 33.86
N ASP A 212 -18.15 -1.87 32.82
CA ASP A 212 -18.57 -0.48 32.68
C ASP A 212 -20.11 -0.37 32.55
N VAL A 213 -20.73 -1.24 31.75
CA VAL A 213 -22.20 -1.33 31.63
C VAL A 213 -22.84 -1.76 32.95
N MET A 214 -22.23 -2.68 33.71
CA MET A 214 -22.75 -3.15 34.99
C MET A 214 -22.64 -2.08 36.09
N SER A 215 -21.58 -1.26 36.06
CA SER A 215 -21.44 -0.08 36.91
C SER A 215 -22.46 1.01 36.56
N ALA A 216 -22.76 1.21 35.27
CA ALA A 216 -23.80 2.12 34.80
C ALA A 216 -25.22 1.63 35.18
N ILE A 217 -25.44 0.31 35.20
CA ILE A 217 -26.69 -0.29 35.70
C ILE A 217 -26.82 -0.11 37.22
N GLN A 218 -25.75 -0.28 38.00
CA GLN A 218 -25.75 -0.05 39.45
C GLN A 218 -25.96 1.42 39.81
N ALA A 219 -25.34 2.35 39.07
CA ALA A 219 -25.57 3.79 39.21
C ALA A 219 -27.02 4.19 38.87
N ARG A 220 -27.66 3.45 37.95
CA ARG A 220 -29.06 3.69 37.53
C ARG A 220 -30.08 3.01 38.44
N ALA A 221 -29.76 1.89 39.07
CA ALA A 221 -30.58 1.26 40.10
C ALA A 221 -30.72 2.14 41.37
N ALA A 222 -29.82 3.10 41.57
CA ALA A 222 -29.89 4.09 42.64
C ALA A 222 -30.79 5.32 42.31
N SER A 223 -31.39 5.40 41.10
CA SER A 223 -32.24 6.52 40.69
C SER A 223 -33.65 6.04 40.31
N PRO A 224 -34.66 6.20 41.18
CA PRO A 224 -36.01 5.75 40.89
C PRO A 224 -36.75 6.78 40.02
N GLY A 225 -36.86 6.48 38.72
CA GLY A 225 -37.88 7.09 37.86
C GLY A 225 -37.38 7.48 36.46
N ALA A 226 -37.43 6.55 35.49
CA ALA A 226 -37.73 6.86 34.08
C ALA A 226 -37.81 5.58 33.22
N ALA A 227 -39.00 5.39 32.61
CA ALA A 227 -39.32 4.76 31.32
C ALA A 227 -38.74 3.38 30.91
N THR A 228 -39.67 2.50 30.55
CA THR A 228 -39.53 1.17 29.93
C THR A 228 -38.56 1.10 28.74
N PRO A 229 -37.71 0.06 28.64
CA PRO A 229 -36.93 -0.18 27.44
C PRO A 229 -37.77 -0.81 26.31
N SER A 230 -37.37 -0.48 25.08
CA SER A 230 -37.88 -0.98 23.82
C SER A 230 -37.79 -2.51 23.74
N LEU A 231 -38.76 -3.14 23.06
CA LEU A 231 -38.82 -4.58 22.74
C LEU A 231 -37.47 -5.16 22.25
N LYS A 232 -36.63 -4.31 21.62
CA LYS A 232 -35.28 -4.62 21.16
C LYS A 232 -34.35 -5.05 22.31
N ASP A 233 -34.37 -4.33 23.43
CA ASP A 233 -33.50 -4.60 24.58
C ASP A 233 -33.96 -5.84 25.36
N ALA A 234 -35.27 -6.10 25.37
CA ALA A 234 -35.86 -7.30 25.96
C ALA A 234 -35.48 -8.57 25.17
N LEU A 235 -35.39 -8.47 23.83
CA LEU A 235 -34.97 -9.56 22.93
C LEU A 235 -33.47 -9.85 23.03
N THR A 236 -32.62 -8.83 23.14
CA THR A 236 -31.16 -9.02 23.35
C THR A 236 -30.88 -9.63 24.73
N SER A 237 -31.64 -9.22 25.75
CA SER A 237 -31.56 -9.80 27.11
C SER A 237 -32.10 -11.23 27.18
N ALA A 238 -33.07 -11.61 26.33
CA ALA A 238 -33.55 -12.99 26.22
C ALA A 238 -32.52 -13.90 25.52
N ALA A 239 -31.83 -13.39 24.49
CA ALA A 239 -30.75 -14.12 23.80
C ALA A 239 -29.54 -14.38 24.72
N ALA A 240 -29.15 -13.41 25.55
CA ALA A 240 -28.10 -13.59 26.55
C ALA A 240 -28.46 -14.63 27.63
N ARG A 241 -29.74 -14.69 28.04
CA ARG A 241 -30.24 -15.70 29.00
C ARG A 241 -30.31 -17.11 28.41
N ALA A 242 -30.56 -17.25 27.12
CA ALA A 242 -30.54 -18.54 26.43
C ALA A 242 -29.11 -19.10 26.29
N ALA A 243 -28.13 -18.24 25.95
CA ALA A 243 -26.72 -18.62 25.86
C ALA A 243 -26.12 -19.03 27.22
N ALA A 244 -26.54 -18.39 28.31
CA ALA A 244 -26.13 -18.74 29.67
C ALA A 244 -26.68 -20.11 30.13
N ARG A 245 -27.86 -20.52 29.66
CA ARG A 245 -28.46 -21.81 30.00
C ARG A 245 -27.78 -22.99 29.31
N THR A 246 -27.24 -22.80 28.11
CA THR A 246 -26.48 -23.83 27.40
C THR A 246 -25.08 -24.05 27.98
N ALA A 247 -24.49 -23.04 28.64
CA ALA A 247 -23.18 -23.16 29.28
C ALA A 247 -23.25 -23.83 30.68
N SER A 248 -24.43 -23.90 31.30
CA SER A 248 -24.61 -24.48 32.64
C SER A 248 -25.01 -25.98 32.63
N ALA A 249 -25.18 -26.58 31.45
CA ALA A 249 -25.66 -27.96 31.31
C ALA A 249 -24.55 -29.03 31.26
N GLU A 250 -23.26 -28.68 31.36
CA GLU A 250 -22.14 -29.63 31.27
C GLU A 250 -21.53 -30.07 32.62
N ALA A 251 -22.15 -29.75 33.76
CA ALA A 251 -21.69 -30.22 35.07
C ALA A 251 -22.82 -30.87 35.90
N GLY A 252 -23.01 -32.19 35.73
CA GLY A 252 -23.82 -33.01 36.66
C GLY A 252 -24.38 -34.30 36.05
N THR A 253 -23.81 -35.44 36.44
CA THR A 253 -24.27 -36.81 36.11
C THR A 253 -25.31 -37.32 37.16
N PRO A 254 -25.98 -38.49 37.00
CA PRO A 254 -27.44 -38.56 36.81
C PRO A 254 -28.18 -39.43 37.87
N THR A 255 -29.50 -39.28 37.99
CA THR A 255 -30.44 -40.40 38.26
C THR A 255 -31.91 -39.96 38.18
N ALA A 256 -32.61 -40.31 37.10
CA ALA A 256 -34.05 -40.58 37.03
C ALA A 256 -34.44 -41.05 35.60
N PRO A 257 -35.44 -41.93 35.41
CA PRO A 257 -35.66 -42.69 34.18
C PRO A 257 -36.37 -41.88 33.07
N PRO A 258 -36.38 -42.37 31.81
CA PRO A 258 -36.62 -41.55 30.64
C PRO A 258 -38.10 -41.58 30.17
N SER A 259 -38.75 -40.43 30.16
CA SER A 259 -39.93 -40.17 29.30
C SER A 259 -39.86 -38.89 28.45
N ASP A 260 -38.81 -38.07 28.60
CA ASP A 260 -38.76 -36.72 28.01
C ASP A 260 -37.94 -36.60 26.70
N SER A 261 -37.65 -37.69 26.00
CA SER A 261 -36.84 -37.62 24.77
C SER A 261 -37.56 -36.92 23.60
N ALA A 262 -38.90 -36.99 23.54
CA ALA A 262 -39.69 -36.38 22.46
C ALA A 262 -39.90 -34.87 22.64
N ASP A 263 -40.01 -34.36 23.87
CA ASP A 263 -40.22 -32.94 24.14
C ASP A 263 -38.90 -32.14 24.02
N ARG A 264 -37.79 -32.73 24.46
CA ARG A 264 -36.44 -32.15 24.27
C ARG A 264 -36.01 -31.98 22.81
N GLY A 265 -36.59 -32.74 21.89
CA GLY A 265 -36.36 -32.59 20.45
C GLY A 265 -37.07 -31.36 19.87
N LYS A 266 -38.31 -31.11 20.31
CA LYS A 266 -39.15 -29.99 19.85
C LYS A 266 -38.62 -28.64 20.30
N ASP A 267 -38.10 -28.56 21.53
CA ASP A 267 -37.47 -27.34 22.05
C ASP A 267 -36.26 -26.93 21.20
N LYS A 268 -35.47 -27.89 20.73
CA LYS A 268 -34.29 -27.62 19.89
C LYS A 268 -34.62 -27.03 18.53
N GLU A 269 -35.74 -27.43 17.91
CA GLU A 269 -36.15 -26.91 16.60
C GLU A 269 -36.71 -25.49 16.70
N LEU A 270 -37.48 -25.22 17.76
CA LEU A 270 -37.94 -23.86 18.06
C LEU A 270 -36.78 -22.93 18.42
N ASP A 271 -35.77 -23.42 19.14
CA ASP A 271 -34.54 -22.67 19.40
C ASP A 271 -33.77 -22.33 18.11
N ARG A 272 -33.69 -23.28 17.17
CA ARG A 272 -33.10 -23.02 15.84
C ARG A 272 -33.87 -21.97 15.06
N LEU A 273 -35.20 -22.02 15.09
CA LEU A 273 -36.04 -20.97 14.48
C LEU A 273 -35.81 -19.61 15.14
N ASN A 274 -35.72 -19.56 16.47
CA ASN A 274 -35.45 -18.33 17.21
C ASN A 274 -34.11 -17.71 16.82
N LEU A 275 -33.06 -18.54 16.69
CA LEU A 275 -31.74 -18.09 16.22
C LEU A 275 -31.80 -17.56 14.78
N LEU A 276 -32.51 -18.26 13.89
CA LEU A 276 -32.68 -17.83 12.50
C LEU A 276 -33.38 -16.46 12.42
N LEU A 277 -34.47 -16.30 13.16
CA LEU A 277 -35.22 -15.05 13.24
C LEU A 277 -34.36 -13.93 13.82
N ALA A 278 -33.59 -14.18 14.89
CA ALA A 278 -32.69 -13.18 15.46
C ALA A 278 -31.64 -12.70 14.43
N ARG A 279 -31.07 -13.62 13.65
CA ARG A 279 -30.10 -13.28 12.57
C ARG A 279 -30.75 -12.49 11.45
N ILE A 280 -31.98 -12.83 11.05
CA ILE A 280 -32.73 -12.08 10.04
C ILE A 280 -33.08 -10.68 10.58
N ALA A 281 -33.53 -10.56 11.83
CA ALA A 281 -33.84 -9.27 12.46
C ALA A 281 -32.65 -8.32 12.51
N ALA A 282 -31.43 -8.85 12.62
CA ALA A 282 -30.21 -8.05 12.64
C ALA A 282 -29.86 -7.46 11.26
N LEU A 283 -30.34 -8.06 10.16
CA LEU A 283 -29.93 -7.72 8.79
C LEU A 283 -31.06 -7.20 7.89
N ALA A 284 -32.32 -7.49 8.25
CA ALA A 284 -33.47 -7.17 7.43
C ALA A 284 -33.98 -5.75 7.70
N ASP A 285 -34.49 -5.11 6.64
CA ASP A 285 -35.35 -3.95 6.80
C ASP A 285 -36.67 -4.35 7.48
N THR A 286 -37.30 -3.37 8.15
CA THR A 286 -38.55 -3.52 8.92
C THR A 286 -39.65 -4.37 8.25
N PRO A 287 -40.00 -4.21 6.95
CA PRO A 287 -41.12 -4.95 6.36
C PRO A 287 -40.85 -6.45 6.17
N LEU A 288 -39.64 -6.85 5.73
CA LEU A 288 -39.29 -8.26 5.54
C LEU A 288 -39.24 -9.00 6.88
N TRP A 289 -38.78 -8.32 7.93
CA TRP A 289 -38.80 -8.84 9.29
C TRP A 289 -40.23 -9.12 9.80
N HIS A 290 -41.18 -8.21 9.54
CA HIS A 290 -42.57 -8.40 9.95
C HIS A 290 -43.23 -9.60 9.28
N GLU A 291 -42.97 -9.81 7.99
CA GLU A 291 -43.54 -10.95 7.26
C GLU A 291 -43.07 -12.29 7.84
N ILE A 292 -41.75 -12.46 8.03
CA ILE A 292 -41.21 -13.72 8.55
C ILE A 292 -41.54 -13.94 10.03
N SER A 293 -41.59 -12.87 10.83
CA SER A 293 -42.06 -12.95 12.22
C SER A 293 -43.51 -13.38 12.31
N ARG A 294 -44.39 -12.88 11.43
CA ARG A 294 -45.79 -13.29 11.39
C ARG A 294 -45.93 -14.78 11.08
N LYS A 295 -45.18 -15.28 10.09
CA LYS A 295 -45.14 -16.72 9.76
C LYS A 295 -44.65 -17.56 10.94
N ALA A 296 -43.60 -17.11 11.63
CA ALA A 296 -43.10 -17.78 12.83
C ALA A 296 -44.14 -17.82 13.96
N GLN A 297 -44.90 -16.74 14.16
CA GLN A 297 -45.97 -16.72 15.15
C GLN A 297 -47.11 -17.68 14.79
N ALA A 298 -47.47 -17.79 13.50
CA ALA A 298 -48.45 -18.77 13.04
C ALA A 298 -48.01 -20.22 13.34
N VAL A 299 -46.73 -20.55 13.11
CA VAL A 299 -46.17 -21.86 13.45
C VAL A 299 -46.24 -22.16 14.94
N ARG A 300 -46.01 -21.16 15.80
CA ARG A 300 -46.07 -21.32 17.26
C ARG A 300 -47.49 -21.55 17.79
N LEU A 301 -48.50 -21.03 17.11
CA LEU A 301 -49.91 -21.15 17.48
C LEU A 301 -50.57 -22.43 16.93
N GLU A 302 -49.91 -23.15 16.01
CA GLU A 302 -50.42 -24.38 15.43
C GLU A 302 -50.48 -25.52 16.45
N GLN A 303 -51.65 -26.17 16.54
CA GLN A 303 -51.92 -27.21 17.54
C GLN A 303 -51.63 -28.61 17.00
N ASP A 304 -51.82 -28.84 15.70
CA ASP A 304 -51.46 -30.11 15.08
C ASP A 304 -49.93 -30.25 14.99
N THR A 305 -49.40 -31.28 15.63
CA THR A 305 -47.96 -31.53 15.69
C THR A 305 -47.36 -31.89 14.34
N GLN A 306 -48.08 -32.62 13.47
CA GLN A 306 -47.59 -32.97 12.14
C GLN A 306 -47.58 -31.74 11.24
N GLN A 307 -48.68 -30.97 11.23
CA GLN A 307 -48.78 -29.74 10.45
C GLN A 307 -47.75 -28.69 10.90
N ARG A 308 -47.55 -28.53 12.22
CA ARG A 308 -46.54 -27.62 12.78
C ARG A 308 -45.13 -27.98 12.31
N HIS A 309 -44.77 -29.27 12.29
CA HIS A 309 -43.45 -29.71 11.82
C HIS A 309 -43.22 -29.34 10.34
N VAL A 310 -44.20 -29.61 9.47
CA VAL A 310 -44.12 -29.25 8.05
C VAL A 310 -44.00 -27.73 7.86
N LEU A 311 -44.80 -26.94 8.59
CA LEU A 311 -44.71 -25.47 8.52
C LEU A 311 -43.36 -24.96 9.05
N LEU A 312 -42.82 -25.58 10.10
CA LEU A 312 -41.53 -25.23 10.67
C LEU A 312 -40.39 -25.51 9.67
N GLU A 313 -40.37 -26.68 9.04
CA GLU A 313 -39.37 -27.01 8.01
C GLU A 313 -39.42 -26.05 6.83
N ASN A 314 -40.63 -25.74 6.34
CA ASN A 314 -40.81 -24.76 5.26
C ASN A 314 -40.32 -23.37 5.66
N LEU A 315 -40.63 -22.92 6.88
CA LEU A 315 -40.18 -21.64 7.41
C LEU A 315 -38.66 -21.59 7.59
N MET A 316 -38.05 -22.68 8.05
CA MET A 316 -36.60 -22.80 8.19
C MET A 316 -35.90 -22.70 6.82
N LEU A 317 -36.46 -23.34 5.79
CA LEU A 317 -35.96 -23.24 4.42
C LEU A 317 -36.12 -21.82 3.85
N GLU A 318 -37.29 -21.21 4.03
CA GLU A 318 -37.56 -19.83 3.58
C GLU A 318 -36.63 -18.84 4.29
N GLY A 319 -36.56 -18.90 5.61
CA GLY A 319 -35.70 -18.04 6.41
C GLY A 319 -34.21 -18.26 6.12
N GLY A 320 -33.79 -19.50 5.84
CA GLY A 320 -32.42 -19.79 5.40
C GLY A 320 -32.08 -19.13 4.06
N ARG A 321 -33.00 -19.16 3.08
CA ARG A 321 -32.84 -18.46 1.79
C ARG A 321 -32.81 -16.95 1.96
N LEU A 322 -33.71 -16.42 2.79
CA LEU A 322 -33.78 -14.99 3.09
C LEU A 322 -32.51 -14.51 3.80
N LEU A 323 -32.06 -15.23 4.83
CA LEU A 323 -30.83 -14.92 5.55
C LEU A 323 -29.62 -14.92 4.61
N LYS A 324 -29.52 -15.93 3.72
CA LYS A 324 -28.46 -15.97 2.71
C LYS A 324 -28.50 -14.73 1.81
N LYS A 325 -29.67 -14.34 1.31
CA LYS A 325 -29.84 -13.14 0.47
C LYS A 325 -29.44 -11.86 1.21
N LEU A 326 -29.93 -11.68 2.45
CA LEU A 326 -29.61 -10.50 3.28
C LEU A 326 -28.13 -10.42 3.61
N THR A 327 -27.50 -11.56 3.93
CA THR A 327 -26.06 -11.63 4.20
C THR A 327 -25.26 -11.23 2.97
N THR A 328 -25.64 -11.71 1.77
CA THR A 328 -25.00 -11.30 0.51
C THR A 328 -25.10 -9.80 0.28
N ILE A 329 -26.29 -9.21 0.46
CA ILE A 329 -26.49 -7.77 0.28
C ILE A 329 -25.69 -6.97 1.33
N ASN A 330 -25.67 -7.41 2.59
CA ASN A 330 -24.96 -6.70 3.64
C ASN A 330 -23.44 -6.75 3.44
N ASN A 331 -22.89 -7.92 3.11
CA ASN A 331 -21.47 -8.06 2.77
C ASN A 331 -21.11 -7.20 1.54
N TRP A 332 -22.00 -7.16 0.54
CA TRP A 332 -21.83 -6.28 -0.61
C TRP A 332 -21.79 -4.79 -0.21
N ARG A 333 -22.69 -4.35 0.68
CA ARG A 333 -22.72 -2.97 1.20
C ARG A 333 -21.46 -2.63 1.98
N GLU A 334 -21.00 -3.55 2.82
CA GLU A 334 -19.77 -3.39 3.61
C GLU A 334 -18.55 -3.24 2.69
N GLN A 335 -18.41 -4.13 1.70
CA GLN A 335 -17.32 -4.03 0.72
C GLN A 335 -17.40 -2.73 -0.09
N LEU A 336 -18.59 -2.29 -0.50
CA LEU A 336 -18.73 -1.02 -1.20
C LEU A 336 -18.38 0.17 -0.29
N GLY A 337 -18.72 0.11 1.00
CA GLY A 337 -18.29 1.07 2.02
C GLY A 337 -16.76 1.17 2.11
N THR A 338 -16.07 0.03 2.19
CA THR A 338 -14.58 0.03 2.22
C THR A 338 -13.96 0.66 0.97
N LEU A 339 -14.59 0.53 -0.20
CA LEU A 339 -14.12 1.20 -1.42
C LEU A 339 -14.31 2.72 -1.34
N ILE A 340 -15.42 3.20 -0.76
CA ILE A 340 -15.65 4.63 -0.53
C ILE A 340 -14.62 5.17 0.46
N ASP A 341 -14.39 4.48 1.57
CA ASP A 341 -13.40 4.89 2.57
C ASP A 341 -11.99 4.96 1.97
N SER A 342 -11.66 4.05 1.06
CA SER A 342 -10.37 4.08 0.34
C SER A 342 -10.20 5.33 -0.54
N LEU A 343 -11.30 5.88 -1.07
CA LEU A 343 -11.28 7.13 -1.84
C LEU A 343 -11.16 8.35 -0.92
N ASP A 344 -11.71 8.30 0.30
CA ASP A 344 -11.62 9.39 1.27
C ASP A 344 -10.22 9.56 1.86
N ALA A 345 -9.42 8.49 1.89
CA ALA A 345 -7.99 8.57 2.24
C ALA A 345 -7.13 9.24 1.16
N ALA A 346 -7.67 9.46 -0.05
CA ALA A 346 -6.92 10.07 -1.15
C ALA A 346 -6.91 11.61 -1.06
N PRO A 347 -5.91 12.29 -1.66
CA PRO A 347 -5.85 13.75 -1.65
C PRO A 347 -7.09 14.35 -2.34
N ALA A 348 -7.85 15.18 -1.62
CA ALA A 348 -9.15 15.72 -2.03
C ALA A 348 -9.13 16.59 -3.32
N SER A 349 -7.96 16.93 -3.86
CA SER A 349 -7.80 17.88 -4.97
C SER A 349 -8.03 17.31 -6.36
N ILE A 350 -8.69 16.15 -6.49
CA ILE A 350 -8.81 15.43 -7.77
C ILE A 350 -10.28 15.17 -8.09
N THR A 351 -10.82 15.93 -9.04
CA THR A 351 -12.22 15.88 -9.48
C THR A 351 -12.67 14.46 -9.87
N ALA A 352 -11.78 13.67 -10.47
CA ALA A 352 -12.09 12.29 -10.85
C ALA A 352 -12.42 11.39 -9.64
N ILE A 353 -11.75 11.58 -8.49
CA ILE A 353 -12.04 10.84 -7.25
C ILE A 353 -13.40 11.24 -6.71
N ALA A 354 -13.72 12.55 -6.69
CA ALA A 354 -15.00 13.06 -6.22
C ALA A 354 -16.18 12.52 -7.05
N THR A 355 -16.05 12.49 -8.38
CA THR A 355 -17.08 11.93 -9.28
C THR A 355 -17.26 10.43 -9.05
N LEU A 356 -16.17 9.68 -8.92
CA LEU A 356 -16.25 8.24 -8.68
C LEU A 356 -16.90 7.93 -7.33
N ARG A 357 -16.55 8.68 -6.28
CA ARG A 357 -17.15 8.58 -4.95
C ARG A 357 -18.67 8.80 -5.01
N ALA A 358 -19.11 9.91 -5.62
CA ALA A 358 -20.53 10.22 -5.74
C ALA A 358 -21.31 9.09 -6.46
N ARG A 359 -20.67 8.45 -7.45
CA ARG A 359 -21.22 7.27 -8.13
C ARG A 359 -21.35 6.09 -7.18
N LEU A 360 -20.30 5.73 -6.44
CA LEU A 360 -20.34 4.61 -5.49
C LEU A 360 -21.37 4.82 -4.37
N GLU A 361 -21.49 6.04 -3.84
CA GLU A 361 -22.53 6.37 -2.85
C GLU A 361 -23.94 6.23 -3.43
N SER A 362 -24.13 6.59 -4.70
CA SER A 362 -25.41 6.39 -5.40
C SER A 362 -25.74 4.90 -5.56
N THR A 363 -24.75 4.07 -5.90
CA THR A 363 -24.88 2.61 -5.99
C THR A 363 -25.21 2.01 -4.62
N LEU A 364 -24.56 2.48 -3.55
CA LEU A 364 -24.83 2.04 -2.19
C LEU A 364 -26.28 2.31 -1.77
N ARG A 365 -26.82 3.49 -2.11
CA ARG A 365 -28.22 3.86 -1.87
C ARG A 365 -29.20 3.02 -2.69
N ALA A 366 -28.86 2.68 -3.93
CA ALA A 366 -29.71 1.90 -4.82
C ALA A 366 -29.78 0.40 -4.42
N ALA A 367 -28.80 -0.10 -3.65
CA ALA A 367 -28.74 -1.47 -3.15
C ALA A 367 -28.90 -2.55 -4.24
N THR A 368 -28.38 -2.29 -5.44
CA THR A 368 -28.59 -3.11 -6.64
C THR A 368 -27.80 -4.41 -6.65
N GLY A 369 -26.87 -4.63 -5.71
CA GLY A 369 -26.07 -5.87 -5.65
C GLY A 369 -25.19 -6.08 -6.89
N GLU A 370 -24.84 -5.00 -7.58
CA GLU A 370 -24.01 -5.02 -8.78
C GLU A 370 -22.64 -5.67 -8.51
N PRO A 371 -22.04 -6.34 -9.51
CA PRO A 371 -20.71 -6.92 -9.35
C PRO A 371 -19.69 -5.85 -8.94
N LEU A 372 -18.97 -6.10 -7.85
CA LEU A 372 -18.03 -5.15 -7.25
C LEU A 372 -16.67 -5.12 -7.95
N ASP A 373 -16.29 -6.18 -8.65
CA ASP A 373 -15.00 -6.28 -9.34
C ASP A 373 -14.72 -5.13 -10.33
N PRO A 374 -15.64 -4.73 -11.23
CA PRO A 374 -15.41 -3.58 -12.10
C PRO A 374 -15.24 -2.28 -11.31
N LEU A 375 -16.02 -2.09 -10.23
CA LEU A 375 -15.90 -0.91 -9.37
C LEU A 375 -14.55 -0.88 -8.65
N ARG A 376 -14.09 -2.03 -8.15
CA ARG A 376 -12.78 -2.16 -7.49
C ARG A 376 -11.63 -1.84 -8.44
N ALA A 377 -11.69 -2.33 -9.68
CA ALA A 377 -10.69 -2.04 -10.70
C ALA A 377 -10.65 -0.53 -11.02
N GLU A 378 -11.81 0.11 -11.13
CA GLU A 378 -11.91 1.54 -11.39
C GLU A 378 -11.40 2.39 -10.23
N VAL A 379 -11.76 2.06 -8.98
CA VAL A 379 -11.24 2.69 -7.76
C VAL A 379 -9.72 2.57 -7.70
N THR A 380 -9.20 1.38 -7.92
CA THR A 380 -7.74 1.13 -7.91
C THR A 380 -7.04 1.99 -8.97
N LYS A 381 -7.57 2.03 -10.19
CA LYS A 381 -7.04 2.85 -11.28
C LYS A 381 -7.08 4.34 -10.94
N ALA A 382 -8.18 4.82 -10.37
CA ALA A 382 -8.34 6.22 -9.97
C ALA A 382 -7.33 6.61 -8.88
N LEU A 383 -7.17 5.77 -7.86
CA LEU A 383 -6.20 5.97 -6.77
C LEU A 383 -4.75 5.98 -7.27
N LEU A 384 -4.38 5.04 -8.14
CA LEU A 384 -3.03 4.99 -8.73
C LEU A 384 -2.75 6.24 -9.58
N SER A 385 -3.71 6.65 -10.41
CA SER A 385 -3.59 7.86 -11.22
C SER A 385 -3.47 9.11 -10.35
N ALA A 386 -4.29 9.20 -9.31
CA ALA A 386 -4.28 10.29 -8.35
C ALA A 386 -2.95 10.41 -7.61
N ARG A 387 -2.43 9.27 -7.13
CA ARG A 387 -1.13 9.21 -6.48
C ARG A 387 -0.01 9.63 -7.42
N ALA A 388 -0.01 9.12 -8.64
CA ALA A 388 0.97 9.51 -9.65
C ALA A 388 0.92 11.02 -9.95
N ALA A 389 -0.28 11.61 -10.05
CA ALA A 389 -0.42 13.05 -10.25
C ALA A 389 0.11 13.88 -9.07
N TYR A 390 -0.18 13.43 -7.84
CA TYR A 390 0.33 14.05 -6.61
C TYR A 390 1.86 14.00 -6.56
N ASP A 391 2.45 12.82 -6.75
CA ASP A 391 3.90 12.63 -6.70
C ASP A 391 4.60 13.49 -7.78
N LYS A 392 4.02 13.60 -8.98
CA LYS A 392 4.53 14.48 -10.04
C LYS A 392 4.54 15.95 -9.61
N ARG A 393 3.43 16.42 -9.02
CA ARG A 393 3.31 17.81 -8.56
C ARG A 393 4.34 18.11 -7.46
N GLU A 394 4.49 17.19 -6.51
CA GLU A 394 5.40 17.35 -5.38
C GLU A 394 6.86 17.40 -5.83
N LYS A 395 7.27 16.51 -6.74
CA LYS A 395 8.63 16.55 -7.29
C LYS A 395 8.90 17.85 -8.05
N ARG A 396 7.95 18.34 -8.86
CA ARG A 396 8.09 19.63 -9.55
C ARG A 396 8.22 20.79 -8.57
N ARG A 397 7.44 20.77 -7.47
CA ARG A 397 7.56 21.74 -6.37
C ARG A 397 8.97 21.73 -5.79
N ILE A 398 9.53 20.55 -5.49
CA ILE A 398 10.90 20.41 -4.97
C ILE A 398 11.94 21.01 -5.95
N VAL A 399 11.81 20.77 -7.25
CA VAL A 399 12.72 21.36 -8.25
C VAL A 399 12.63 22.89 -8.24
N ALA A 400 11.42 23.44 -8.30
CA ALA A 400 11.19 24.88 -8.29
C ALA A 400 11.72 25.54 -7.00
N GLU A 401 11.42 24.96 -5.83
CA GLU A 401 11.91 25.45 -4.55
C GLU A 401 13.45 25.37 -4.44
N SER A 402 14.08 24.36 -5.05
CA SER A 402 15.54 24.21 -5.02
C SER A 402 16.25 25.25 -5.90
N LEU A 403 15.60 25.71 -6.96
CA LEU A 403 16.08 26.79 -7.81
C LEU A 403 15.83 28.17 -7.18
N ALA A 404 14.68 28.35 -6.54
CA ALA A 404 14.34 29.56 -5.78
C ALA A 404 15.34 29.83 -4.64
N GLU A 405 15.81 28.78 -3.94
CA GLU A 405 16.88 28.91 -2.94
C GLU A 405 18.20 29.49 -3.48
N LEU A 406 18.45 29.33 -4.77
CA LEU A 406 19.62 29.87 -5.47
C LEU A 406 19.36 31.25 -6.10
N GLY A 407 18.20 31.84 -5.80
CA GLY A 407 17.75 33.13 -6.31
C GLY A 407 17.16 33.09 -7.72
N TYR A 408 16.89 31.90 -8.27
CA TYR A 408 16.26 31.77 -9.58
C TYR A 408 14.74 31.76 -9.44
N GLU A 409 14.07 32.68 -10.12
CA GLU A 409 12.62 32.82 -10.12
C GLU A 409 12.05 32.47 -11.51
N PRO A 410 10.82 31.94 -11.60
CA PRO A 410 10.13 31.76 -12.87
C PRO A 410 9.99 33.10 -13.61
N VAL A 411 10.29 33.12 -14.90
CA VAL A 411 10.01 34.30 -15.72
C VAL A 411 8.49 34.44 -15.90
N GLU A 412 7.95 35.65 -15.66
CA GLU A 412 6.52 35.97 -15.80
C GLU A 412 5.93 35.42 -17.11
N GLY A 413 4.78 34.75 -17.04
CA GLY A 413 4.12 34.14 -18.19
C GLY A 413 4.54 32.70 -18.52
N MET A 414 5.56 32.15 -17.85
CA MET A 414 5.99 30.75 -18.02
C MET A 414 5.61 29.81 -16.86
N GLU A 415 5.00 30.31 -15.78
CA GLU A 415 4.58 29.50 -14.62
C GLU A 415 3.57 28.41 -14.98
N THR A 416 2.65 28.70 -15.90
CA THR A 416 1.65 27.75 -16.39
C THR A 416 2.25 26.72 -17.35
N ALA A 417 3.37 27.02 -18.02
CA ALA A 417 4.04 26.12 -18.96
C ALA A 417 4.72 24.91 -18.29
N TRP A 418 5.06 25.01 -16.99
CA TRP A 418 5.56 23.85 -16.24
C TRP A 418 4.47 22.78 -16.07
N MET A 419 3.19 23.15 -16.04
CA MET A 419 2.11 22.21 -15.70
C MET A 419 1.89 21.11 -16.77
N ASP A 420 2.01 21.42 -18.06
CA ASP A 420 1.56 20.50 -19.13
C ASP A 420 2.66 19.87 -20.00
N GLY A 421 3.87 20.44 -20.07
CA GLY A 421 4.83 20.04 -21.11
C GLY A 421 6.31 20.09 -20.74
N GLY A 422 6.65 20.43 -19.50
CA GLY A 422 7.98 20.16 -18.96
C GLY A 422 9.08 21.09 -19.46
N LYS A 423 8.80 22.37 -19.68
CA LYS A 423 9.82 23.40 -19.93
C LYS A 423 9.50 24.67 -19.16
N LEU A 424 10.41 25.10 -18.28
CA LEU A 424 10.35 26.39 -17.60
C LEU A 424 11.65 27.15 -17.85
N VAL A 425 11.58 28.44 -18.14
CA VAL A 425 12.74 29.32 -18.02
C VAL A 425 12.71 30.02 -16.67
N VAL A 426 13.76 29.85 -15.87
CA VAL A 426 13.99 30.62 -14.63
C VAL A 426 15.12 31.62 -14.84
N ALA A 427 15.10 32.74 -14.15
CA ALA A 427 16.20 33.70 -14.18
C ALA A 427 16.42 34.29 -12.79
N ARG A 428 17.65 34.74 -12.50
CA ARG A 428 17.86 35.58 -11.32
C ARG A 428 17.29 36.97 -11.60
N PRO A 429 16.76 37.65 -10.57
CA PRO A 429 16.44 39.06 -10.68
C PRO A 429 17.69 39.83 -11.18
N ASP A 430 17.51 40.63 -12.22
CA ASP A 430 18.53 41.51 -12.81
C ASP A 430 19.63 40.82 -13.62
N ASP A 431 19.45 39.55 -14.01
CA ASP A 431 20.39 38.85 -14.89
C ASP A 431 19.95 38.87 -16.36
N GLU A 432 20.91 39.03 -17.28
CA GLU A 432 20.69 38.95 -18.74
C GLU A 432 20.61 37.48 -19.21
N TYR A 433 20.75 36.55 -18.27
CA TYR A 433 20.77 35.12 -18.46
C TYR A 433 19.66 34.45 -17.66
N GLY A 434 19.09 33.40 -18.25
CA GLY A 434 18.16 32.49 -17.61
C GLY A 434 18.63 31.06 -17.77
N VAL A 435 17.95 30.14 -17.12
CA VAL A 435 18.14 28.72 -17.25
C VAL A 435 16.83 28.14 -17.72
N GLU A 436 16.88 27.50 -18.88
CA GLU A 436 15.84 26.59 -19.31
C GLU A 436 15.95 25.28 -18.54
N VAL A 437 14.86 24.89 -17.90
CA VAL A 437 14.69 23.65 -17.15
C VAL A 437 13.67 22.81 -17.87
N VAL A 438 14.11 21.66 -18.37
CA VAL A 438 13.26 20.64 -18.97
C VAL A 438 13.20 19.44 -18.05
N ALA A 439 12.01 19.10 -17.58
CA ALA A 439 11.80 17.95 -16.72
C ALA A 439 10.86 16.95 -17.41
N ASN A 440 11.21 15.66 -17.34
CA ASN A 440 10.30 14.61 -17.78
C ASN A 440 9.04 14.56 -16.88
N ALA A 441 8.04 13.77 -17.30
CA ALA A 441 6.72 13.78 -16.68
C ALA A 441 6.74 13.52 -15.16
N ASP A 442 7.72 12.77 -14.65
CA ASP A 442 7.91 12.39 -13.25
C ASP A 442 9.10 13.10 -12.58
N ALA A 443 9.72 14.08 -13.24
CA ALA A 443 10.86 14.88 -12.78
C ALA A 443 12.08 14.06 -12.27
N SER A 444 12.21 12.80 -12.72
CA SER A 444 13.38 11.96 -12.43
C SER A 444 14.59 12.37 -13.27
N LEU A 445 14.33 12.94 -14.44
CA LEU A 445 15.32 13.52 -15.33
C LEU A 445 15.03 15.01 -15.46
N VAL A 446 16.01 15.84 -15.10
CA VAL A 446 15.98 17.28 -15.27
C VAL A 446 17.16 17.69 -16.13
N GLN A 447 16.87 18.13 -17.35
CA GLN A 447 17.82 18.75 -18.26
C GLN A 447 17.78 20.26 -18.05
N THR A 448 18.95 20.88 -18.05
CA THR A 448 19.05 22.33 -17.88
C THR A 448 20.00 22.91 -18.90
N ALA A 449 19.64 24.04 -19.50
CA ALA A 449 20.47 24.76 -20.45
C ALA A 449 20.46 26.25 -20.11
N MET A 450 21.62 26.88 -20.15
CA MET A 450 21.71 28.34 -20.05
C MET A 450 21.07 28.97 -21.30
N VAL A 451 20.34 30.06 -21.09
CA VAL A 451 19.75 30.88 -22.15
C VAL A 451 20.09 32.34 -21.90
N ARG A 452 20.24 33.12 -22.98
CA ARG A 452 20.51 34.56 -22.90
C ARG A 452 19.33 35.34 -23.44
N PHE A 453 18.93 36.41 -22.74
CA PHE A 453 17.91 37.35 -23.20
C PHE A 453 18.60 38.48 -23.98
N ALA A 454 18.25 38.66 -25.26
CA ALA A 454 18.84 39.73 -26.06
C ALA A 454 17.91 40.19 -27.19
N GLU A 455 18.11 41.43 -27.65
CA GLU A 455 17.38 42.02 -28.78
C GLU A 455 17.79 41.45 -30.14
N SER A 456 19.00 40.88 -30.23
CA SER A 456 19.55 40.28 -31.45
C SER A 456 20.31 39.00 -31.13
N ALA A 457 20.29 38.07 -32.08
CA ALA A 457 21.05 36.82 -32.04
C ALA A 457 22.55 37.00 -32.39
N GLU A 458 22.98 38.21 -32.75
CA GLU A 458 24.38 38.50 -33.07
C GLU A 458 25.30 38.19 -31.87
N LEU A 459 26.39 37.48 -32.17
CA LEU A 459 27.32 36.96 -31.17
C LEU A 459 28.69 37.61 -31.38
N THR A 460 29.07 38.50 -30.46
CA THR A 460 30.42 39.08 -30.44
C THR A 460 31.39 38.16 -29.69
N GLU A 461 32.70 38.25 -29.96
CA GLU A 461 33.71 37.46 -29.24
C GLU A 461 33.71 37.75 -27.73
N ARG A 462 33.43 39.00 -27.34
CA ARG A 462 33.24 39.37 -25.93
C ARG A 462 32.02 38.68 -25.31
N GLN A 463 30.94 38.52 -26.10
CA GLN A 463 29.73 37.83 -25.66
C GLN A 463 29.97 36.33 -25.46
N LYS A 464 30.77 35.69 -26.32
CA LYS A 464 31.15 34.28 -26.14
C LYS A 464 31.85 34.04 -24.81
N LEU A 465 32.84 34.86 -24.46
CA LEU A 465 33.56 34.74 -23.18
C LEU A 465 32.62 34.94 -21.98
N ALA A 466 31.66 35.87 -22.08
CA ALA A 466 30.66 36.07 -21.04
C ALA A 466 29.68 34.88 -20.93
N ASP A 467 29.26 34.31 -22.07
CA ASP A 467 28.41 33.13 -22.12
C ASP A 467 29.11 31.92 -21.45
N GLU A 468 30.40 31.70 -21.74
CA GLU A 468 31.21 30.64 -21.11
C GLU A 468 31.35 30.81 -19.58
N GLU A 469 31.65 32.03 -19.12
CA GLU A 469 31.76 32.34 -17.69
C GLU A 469 30.44 32.05 -16.96
N ARG A 470 29.31 32.41 -17.59
CA ARG A 470 27.97 32.20 -17.03
C ARG A 470 27.57 30.73 -17.01
N GLU A 471 27.90 29.97 -18.05
CA GLU A 471 27.72 28.52 -18.06
C GLU A 471 28.54 27.83 -16.96
N SER A 472 29.79 28.28 -16.74
CA SER A 472 30.64 27.75 -15.66
C SER A 472 30.02 27.99 -14.27
N ALA A 473 29.55 29.22 -14.01
CA ALA A 473 28.86 29.55 -12.77
C ALA A 473 27.57 28.71 -12.58
N TRP A 474 26.84 28.46 -13.67
CA TRP A 474 25.65 27.61 -13.62
C TRP A 474 25.95 26.16 -13.30
N CYS A 475 27.05 25.57 -13.81
CA CYS A 475 27.41 24.21 -13.45
C CYS A 475 27.58 24.04 -11.93
N GLU A 476 28.13 25.04 -11.23
CA GLU A 476 28.23 25.03 -9.78
C GLU A 476 26.88 25.18 -9.07
N ASP A 477 26.04 26.09 -9.56
CA ASP A 477 24.68 26.30 -9.05
C ASP A 477 23.82 25.04 -9.23
N TYR A 478 23.89 24.39 -10.39
CA TYR A 478 23.18 23.14 -10.63
C TYR A 478 23.62 22.03 -9.67
N ALA A 479 24.91 21.94 -9.35
CA ALA A 479 25.40 21.01 -8.34
C ALA A 479 24.85 21.33 -6.92
N ARG A 480 24.69 22.62 -6.58
CA ARG A 480 24.02 23.05 -5.34
C ARG A 480 22.53 22.69 -5.34
N ALA A 481 21.83 22.96 -6.45
CA ALA A 481 20.40 22.66 -6.61
C ALA A 481 20.14 21.17 -6.45
N ARG A 482 20.93 20.31 -7.11
CA ARG A 482 20.82 18.83 -6.99
C ARG A 482 20.99 18.34 -5.57
N ARG A 483 21.93 18.92 -4.80
CA ARG A 483 22.09 18.60 -3.37
C ARG A 483 20.86 19.02 -2.56
N SER A 484 20.26 20.18 -2.85
CA SER A 484 19.01 20.62 -2.20
C SER A 484 17.85 19.66 -2.51
N MET A 485 17.66 19.30 -3.78
CA MET A 485 16.65 18.32 -4.21
C MET A 485 16.85 16.97 -3.51
N ALA A 486 18.09 16.48 -3.43
CA ALA A 486 18.41 15.21 -2.78
C ALA A 486 18.10 15.22 -1.28
N LYS A 487 18.35 16.34 -0.58
CA LYS A 487 17.97 16.52 0.84
C LYS A 487 16.46 16.44 1.05
N ARG A 488 15.67 16.81 0.04
CA ARG A 488 14.20 16.74 0.03
C ARG A 488 13.66 15.41 -0.53
N GLY A 489 14.53 14.42 -0.73
CA GLY A 489 14.16 13.09 -1.20
C GLY A 489 14.02 12.95 -2.73
N LEU A 490 14.34 13.98 -3.51
CA LEU A 490 14.32 13.92 -4.97
C LEU A 490 15.74 13.70 -5.52
N ARG A 491 16.00 12.48 -6.02
CA ARG A 491 17.22 12.18 -6.77
C ARG A 491 17.00 12.44 -8.25
N VAL A 492 17.76 13.37 -8.81
CA VAL A 492 17.73 13.68 -10.23
C VAL A 492 18.92 13.03 -10.93
N ALA A 493 18.61 12.21 -11.94
CA ALA A 493 19.62 11.61 -12.81
C ALA A 493 20.16 12.68 -13.77
N MET A 494 21.48 12.66 -13.97
CA MET A 494 22.15 13.51 -14.94
C MET A 494 22.44 12.66 -16.18
N GLN A 495 21.75 12.94 -17.28
CA GLN A 495 21.92 12.18 -18.51
C GLN A 495 23.21 12.58 -19.24
N MET A 496 23.54 13.87 -19.25
CA MET A 496 24.71 14.41 -19.92
C MET A 496 25.18 15.67 -19.21
N GLN A 497 26.49 15.84 -19.10
CA GLN A 497 27.13 17.07 -18.64
C GLN A 497 28.10 17.52 -19.72
N MET A 498 27.98 18.77 -20.14
CA MET A 498 28.85 19.39 -21.14
C MET A 498 29.76 20.39 -20.47
N ALA A 499 30.95 20.59 -21.01
CA ALA A 499 31.82 21.68 -20.58
C ALA A 499 31.21 23.02 -20.99
N ALA A 500 31.45 24.07 -20.20
CA ALA A 500 31.09 25.43 -20.59
C ALA A 500 31.75 25.80 -21.93
N GLY A 501 31.02 26.48 -22.81
CA GLY A 501 31.46 26.83 -24.16
C GLY A 501 31.39 25.71 -25.19
N ALA A 502 31.02 24.48 -24.80
CA ALA A 502 30.91 23.37 -25.76
C ALA A 502 29.84 23.61 -26.84
N HIS A 503 28.79 24.36 -26.50
CA HIS A 503 27.77 24.83 -27.44
C HIS A 503 27.45 26.31 -27.23
N PRO A 504 27.11 27.04 -28.30
CA PRO A 504 26.63 28.40 -28.16
C PRO A 504 25.37 28.47 -27.28
N VAL A 505 25.36 29.38 -26.31
CA VAL A 505 24.20 29.65 -25.46
C VAL A 505 23.00 30.05 -26.32
N ARG A 506 21.83 29.47 -26.06
CA ARG A 506 20.63 29.77 -26.83
C ARG A 506 20.12 31.16 -26.50
N VAL A 507 19.84 31.95 -27.53
CA VAL A 507 19.30 33.30 -27.38
C VAL A 507 17.77 33.26 -27.42
N ILE A 508 17.12 33.86 -26.43
CA ILE A 508 15.69 34.14 -26.43
C ILE A 508 15.54 35.62 -26.81
N VAL A 509 15.01 35.85 -28.02
CA VAL A 509 14.71 37.20 -28.51
C VAL A 509 13.35 37.62 -27.98
N ASP A 510 13.36 38.18 -26.77
CA ASP A 510 12.19 38.78 -26.14
C ASP A 510 12.54 40.24 -25.79
N PRO A 511 12.03 41.22 -26.56
CA PRO A 511 12.36 42.62 -26.38
C PRO A 511 11.89 43.18 -25.03
N GLU A 512 10.83 42.63 -24.43
CA GLU A 512 10.36 43.08 -23.11
C GLU A 512 11.27 42.58 -21.99
N GLN A 513 11.69 41.30 -22.06
CA GLN A 513 12.62 40.73 -21.09
C GLN A 513 14.05 41.27 -21.27
N ALA A 514 14.49 41.50 -22.50
CA ALA A 514 15.77 42.13 -22.80
C ALA A 514 15.82 43.58 -22.27
N GLU A 515 14.74 44.35 -22.44
CA GLU A 515 14.64 45.71 -21.91
C GLU A 515 14.53 45.73 -20.37
N LYS A 516 13.77 44.80 -19.77
CA LYS A 516 13.72 44.63 -18.30
C LYS A 516 15.10 44.31 -17.73
N ALA A 517 15.84 43.38 -18.34
CA ALA A 517 17.21 43.03 -17.90
C ALA A 517 18.15 44.23 -18.00
N ARG A 518 18.17 44.95 -19.14
CA ARG A 518 19.01 46.14 -19.34
C ARG A 518 18.71 47.30 -18.39
N ARG A 519 17.43 47.59 -18.15
CA ARG A 519 17.01 48.64 -17.19
C ARG A 519 17.42 48.33 -15.76
N ARG A 520 17.50 47.05 -15.41
CA ARG A 520 17.84 46.58 -14.07
C ARG A 520 19.35 46.53 -13.85
N THR A 521 20.13 46.03 -14.82
CA THR A 521 21.61 46.02 -14.77
C THR A 521 22.19 47.44 -14.75
N SER A 522 21.65 48.36 -15.56
CA SER A 522 22.06 49.77 -15.55
C SER A 522 21.75 50.49 -14.22
N ARG A 523 20.65 50.11 -13.54
CA ARG A 523 20.27 50.64 -12.22
C ARG A 523 21.15 50.07 -11.10
N ALA A 524 21.49 48.78 -11.13
CA ALA A 524 22.43 48.15 -10.20
C ALA A 524 23.86 48.72 -10.34
N ALA A 525 24.33 48.91 -11.58
CA ALA A 525 25.61 49.56 -11.86
C ALA A 525 25.63 51.02 -11.36
N SER A 526 24.55 51.77 -11.58
CA SER A 526 24.40 53.15 -11.09
C SER A 526 24.31 53.26 -9.56
N ALA A 527 23.70 52.28 -8.89
CA ALA A 527 23.64 52.22 -7.42
C ALA A 527 25.01 51.87 -6.82
N LYS A 528 25.75 50.94 -7.45
CA LYS A 528 27.11 50.58 -7.05
C LYS A 528 28.09 51.74 -7.25
N ALA A 529 27.96 52.50 -8.34
CA ALA A 529 28.75 53.71 -8.58
C ALA A 529 28.49 54.81 -7.52
N ARG A 530 27.23 54.98 -7.08
CA ARG A 530 26.88 55.95 -6.01
C ARG A 530 27.26 55.50 -4.59
N GLY A 531 27.45 54.20 -4.37
CA GLY A 531 27.87 53.65 -3.08
C GLY A 531 29.38 53.68 -2.82
N ILE A 532 30.19 53.89 -3.86
CA ILE A 532 31.67 53.93 -3.75
C ILE A 532 32.17 55.31 -3.28
N ASP A 533 31.35 56.36 -3.34
CA ASP A 533 31.69 57.72 -2.87
C ASP A 533 31.43 57.97 -1.37
N LYS A 534 31.09 56.92 -0.60
CA LYS A 534 30.97 56.99 0.86
C LYS A 534 31.91 55.98 1.52
N LYS A 535 33.21 56.23 1.46
CA LYS A 535 34.17 55.65 2.40
C LYS A 535 35.28 56.64 2.72
#